data_AF-A0A523ATJ0-F1
#
_entry.id   AF-A0A523ATJ0-F1
#
_cell.length_a   1.000
_cell.length_b   1.000
_cell.length_c   1.000
_cell.angle_alpha   90.00
_cell.angle_beta   90.00
_cell.angle_gamma   90.00
#
_symmetry.space_group_name_H-M   'P 1'
#
loop_
_entity.id
_entity.type
_entity.pdbx_description
1 polymer ?
#
loop_
_entity_poly.entity_id
_entity_poly.type
_entity_poly.pdbx_seq_one_letter_code
_entity_poly.pdbx_strand_id
1 'polypeptide(L)'
;MITRVRLKDWKSHAQTELRFGDGTNLLVGGMGSGKSSVLEAISMGLFGKIPGLRERGIKQEDLIRSKPEPAELAEIEVGFMLPTGEEYLVRRVIRRKGGTSAELRKADGTLVEGSTAGKVTEMVEKLLGVSYELFERAVYSQQNRLDYFLLLSPSERKKKIDELTGMDRLEEARQKLGSLSRRLLEEAKEKKRMVEGRDRGTLLKQLEELRRKKEEDEKRMAEMKHEEGRLSSRLEEVKRKLEELEELGRRVERLRIREKEEGARIEQLQKQLEEMKSKLGRISDLEVLEREGREAERILSEAREEEERLRLELLSLERRVGTLRAELREREERRKELERRVREKEGKERWLEEKGARELPSRLEETGKRMEEVGKELARV
;
A
#
# COMPACT_ATOMS: atom_id res chain seq x y z
N MET A 1 3.35 43.77 17.20
CA MET A 1 2.61 44.99 17.59
C MET A 1 1.14 44.80 17.23
N ILE A 2 0.19 45.18 18.08
CA ILE A 2 -1.24 45.22 17.71
C ILE A 2 -1.47 46.51 16.92
N THR A 3 -2.10 46.43 15.74
CA THR A 3 -2.32 47.57 14.82
C THR A 3 -3.76 48.04 14.81
N ARG A 4 -4.73 47.13 14.90
CA ARG A 4 -6.17 47.47 14.97
C ARG A 4 -6.97 46.54 15.83
N VAL A 5 -8.08 47.04 16.35
CA VAL A 5 -9.14 46.24 16.97
C VAL A 5 -10.49 46.72 16.45
N ARG A 6 -11.27 45.81 15.88
CA ARG A 6 -12.64 46.06 15.45
C ARG A 6 -13.60 45.14 16.21
N LEU A 7 -14.60 45.76 16.82
CA LEU A 7 -15.59 45.12 17.68
C LEU A 7 -16.98 45.36 17.10
N LYS A 8 -17.78 44.31 17.04
CA LYS A 8 -19.20 44.38 16.69
C LYS A 8 -19.99 43.57 17.71
N ASP A 9 -21.01 44.21 18.30
CA ASP A 9 -21.90 43.60 19.28
C ASP A 9 -21.17 42.92 20.46
N TRP A 10 -20.06 43.50 20.90
CA TRP A 10 -19.22 43.01 21.98
C TRP A 10 -19.45 43.80 23.27
N LYS A 11 -20.04 43.19 24.30
CA LYS A 11 -20.40 43.85 25.57
C LYS A 11 -21.16 45.16 25.35
N SER A 12 -20.59 46.31 25.72
CA SER A 12 -21.18 47.64 25.51
C SER A 12 -20.91 48.23 24.11
N HIS A 13 -20.07 47.59 23.30
CA HIS A 13 -19.68 48.08 21.98
C HIS A 13 -20.65 47.57 20.91
N ALA A 14 -21.45 48.48 20.35
CA ALA A 14 -22.28 48.20 19.18
C ALA A 14 -21.41 47.98 17.94
N GLN A 15 -20.59 48.98 17.64
CA GLN A 15 -19.58 48.95 16.60
C GLN A 15 -18.45 49.89 17.06
N THR A 16 -17.23 49.39 17.13
CA THR A 16 -16.06 50.16 17.55
C THR A 16 -14.87 49.72 16.74
N GLU A 17 -14.13 50.67 16.17
CA GLU A 17 -12.85 50.42 15.52
C GLU A 17 -11.80 51.33 16.14
N LEU A 18 -10.69 50.74 16.58
CA LEU A 18 -9.56 51.42 17.19
C LEU A 18 -8.30 51.06 16.42
N ARG A 19 -7.44 52.05 16.19
CA ARG A 19 -6.12 51.88 15.60
C ARG A 19 -5.08 52.24 16.63
N PHE A 20 -4.02 51.44 16.69
CA PHE A 20 -2.93 51.59 17.63
C PHE A 20 -1.68 52.02 16.87
N GLY A 21 -1.02 53.06 17.36
CA GLY A 21 0.27 53.53 16.87
C GLY A 21 1.41 52.99 17.70
N ASP A 22 2.64 53.27 17.27
CA ASP A 22 3.84 52.94 18.03
C ASP A 22 3.87 53.68 19.38
N GLY A 23 4.48 53.05 20.38
CA GLY A 23 4.62 53.63 21.71
C GLY A 23 3.36 53.52 22.57
N THR A 24 3.08 54.58 23.35
CA THR A 24 2.03 54.56 24.38
C THR A 24 0.69 54.99 23.80
N ASN A 25 -0.27 54.06 23.80
CA ASN A 25 -1.65 54.31 23.40
C ASN A 25 -2.54 54.46 24.63
N LEU A 26 -3.22 55.61 24.78
CA LEU A 26 -4.06 55.91 25.94
C LEU A 26 -5.56 55.81 25.60
N LEU A 27 -6.29 54.93 26.31
CA LEU A 27 -7.75 54.82 26.22
C LEU A 27 -8.39 55.61 27.37
N VAL A 28 -9.03 56.74 27.05
CA VAL A 28 -9.68 57.64 28.04
C VAL A 28 -11.21 57.56 27.94
N GLY A 29 -11.90 57.62 29.07
CA GLY A 29 -13.36 57.67 29.14
C GLY A 29 -13.89 57.47 30.56
N GLY A 30 -15.18 57.73 30.80
CA GLY A 30 -15.82 57.52 32.10
C GLY A 30 -15.91 56.04 32.52
N MET A 31 -16.23 55.77 33.79
CA MET A 31 -16.50 54.38 34.24
C MET A 31 -17.63 53.76 33.42
N GLY A 32 -17.50 52.48 33.06
CA GLY A 32 -18.49 51.78 32.24
C GLY A 32 -18.44 52.09 30.73
N SER A 33 -17.52 52.93 30.26
CA SER A 33 -17.41 53.28 28.82
C SER A 33 -16.86 52.15 27.91
N GLY A 34 -16.64 50.95 28.44
CA GLY A 34 -16.13 49.81 27.66
C GLY A 34 -14.60 49.71 27.50
N LYS A 35 -13.80 50.60 28.12
CA LYS A 35 -12.32 50.55 28.02
C LYS A 35 -11.71 49.17 28.32
N SER A 36 -12.09 48.56 29.43
CA SER A 36 -11.61 47.22 29.79
C SER A 36 -12.14 46.15 28.83
N SER A 37 -13.33 46.35 28.25
CA SER A 37 -13.91 45.45 27.26
C SER A 37 -13.12 45.42 25.95
N VAL A 38 -12.47 46.53 25.57
CA VAL A 38 -11.52 46.56 24.44
C VAL A 38 -10.32 45.66 24.72
N LEU A 39 -9.72 45.75 25.90
CA LEU A 39 -8.57 44.90 26.27
C LEU A 39 -8.96 43.43 26.32
N GLU A 40 -10.12 43.10 26.92
CA GLU A 40 -10.65 41.74 26.93
C GLU A 40 -10.91 41.21 25.51
N ALA A 41 -11.35 42.09 24.58
CA ALA A 41 -11.53 41.71 23.19
C ALA A 41 -10.22 41.40 22.49
N ILE A 42 -9.14 42.15 22.76
CA ILE A 42 -7.80 41.83 22.23
C ILE A 42 -7.39 40.41 22.64
N SER A 43 -7.52 40.09 23.92
CA SER A 43 -7.20 38.76 24.44
C SER A 43 -8.08 37.68 23.78
N MET A 44 -9.38 37.94 23.68
CA MET A 44 -10.31 37.01 23.05
C MET A 44 -9.99 36.81 21.57
N GLY A 45 -9.69 37.88 20.84
CA GLY A 45 -9.34 37.83 19.41
C GLY A 45 -8.08 37.00 19.15
N LEU A 46 -7.00 37.28 19.89
CA LEU A 46 -5.73 36.57 19.72
C LEU A 46 -5.83 35.10 20.19
N PHE A 47 -6.28 34.88 21.44
CA PHE A 47 -6.12 33.57 22.09
C PHE A 47 -7.43 32.79 22.29
N GLY A 48 -8.59 33.38 22.02
CA GLY A 48 -9.89 32.75 22.27
C GLY A 48 -10.25 32.62 23.75
N LYS A 49 -9.52 33.33 24.62
CA LYS A 49 -9.68 33.31 26.08
C LYS A 49 -9.65 34.74 26.61
N ILE A 50 -10.39 34.96 27.69
CA ILE A 50 -10.38 36.22 28.44
C ILE A 50 -9.83 35.96 29.83
N PRO A 51 -8.90 36.81 30.30
CA PRO A 51 -8.31 36.66 31.62
C PRO A 51 -9.37 36.65 32.73
N GLY A 52 -9.34 35.66 33.63
CA GLY A 52 -10.28 35.53 34.74
C GLY A 52 -11.76 35.28 34.38
N LEU A 53 -12.10 34.90 33.14
CA LEU A 53 -13.50 34.66 32.74
C LEU A 53 -14.12 33.44 33.47
N ARG A 54 -13.36 32.34 33.57
CA ARG A 54 -13.80 31.12 34.27
C ARG A 54 -13.99 31.34 35.77
N GLU A 55 -13.08 32.10 36.40
CA GLU A 55 -13.16 32.48 37.81
C GLU A 55 -14.41 33.32 38.11
N ARG A 56 -14.86 34.12 37.13
CA ARG A 56 -16.07 34.94 37.22
C ARG A 56 -17.37 34.17 36.97
N GLY A 57 -17.32 32.91 36.56
CA GLY A 57 -18.50 32.09 36.24
C GLY A 57 -19.31 32.56 35.02
N ILE A 58 -18.73 33.43 34.18
CA ILE A 58 -19.40 34.04 33.02
C ILE A 58 -19.20 33.14 31.79
N LYS A 59 -20.25 32.84 31.03
CA LYS A 59 -20.15 32.08 29.78
C LYS A 59 -19.68 32.99 28.65
N GLN A 60 -19.07 32.41 27.61
CA GLN A 60 -18.63 33.18 26.43
C GLN A 60 -19.81 33.88 25.73
N GLU A 61 -21.00 33.29 25.76
CA GLU A 61 -22.23 33.84 25.17
C GLU A 61 -22.72 35.10 25.89
N ASP A 62 -22.43 35.25 27.19
CA ASP A 62 -22.81 36.42 28.00
C ASP A 62 -21.99 37.67 27.63
N LEU A 63 -20.93 37.50 26.82
CA LEU A 63 -20.10 38.59 26.31
C LEU A 63 -20.72 39.26 25.07
N ILE A 64 -21.75 38.66 24.49
CA ILE A 64 -22.50 39.20 23.36
C ILE A 64 -23.41 40.34 23.88
N ARG A 65 -23.40 41.47 23.17
CA ARG A 65 -24.19 42.65 23.53
C ARG A 65 -25.66 42.28 23.72
N SER A 66 -26.21 42.72 24.85
CA SER A 66 -27.57 42.35 25.28
C SER A 66 -28.51 43.56 25.40
N LYS A 67 -28.00 44.80 25.25
CA LYS A 67 -28.77 46.05 25.26
C LYS A 67 -28.23 47.01 24.17
N PRO A 68 -29.08 47.88 23.57
CA PRO A 68 -30.51 48.04 23.81
C PRO A 68 -31.33 46.86 23.27
N GLU A 69 -30.87 46.20 22.20
CA GLU A 69 -31.43 44.97 21.66
C GLU A 69 -30.42 43.82 21.80
N PRO A 70 -30.85 42.60 22.15
CA PRO A 70 -29.96 41.44 22.20
C PRO A 70 -29.44 41.06 20.82
N ALA A 71 -28.11 41.03 20.66
CA ALA A 71 -27.47 40.50 19.47
C ALA A 71 -27.34 38.97 19.54
N GLU A 72 -27.38 38.31 18.39
CA GLU A 72 -27.22 36.84 18.27
C GLU A 72 -25.74 36.41 18.19
N LEU A 73 -24.86 37.32 17.76
CA LEU A 73 -23.44 37.09 17.63
C LEU A 73 -22.63 38.33 17.99
N ALA A 74 -21.38 38.12 18.38
CA ALA A 74 -20.36 39.16 18.52
C ALA A 74 -19.19 38.85 17.59
N GLU A 75 -18.62 39.89 16.99
CA GLU A 75 -17.42 39.76 16.15
C GLU A 75 -16.29 40.59 16.73
N ILE A 76 -15.12 39.97 16.78
CA ILE A 76 -13.88 40.58 17.22
C ILE A 76 -12.86 40.34 16.13
N GLU A 77 -12.21 41.41 15.70
CA GLU A 77 -11.12 41.33 14.75
C GLU A 77 -9.93 42.11 15.28
N VAL A 78 -8.78 41.47 15.34
CA VAL A 78 -7.53 42.04 15.85
C VAL A 78 -6.48 41.96 14.75
N GLY A 79 -5.95 43.12 14.39
CA GLY A 79 -4.79 43.24 13.51
C GLY A 79 -3.52 43.30 14.32
N PHE A 80 -2.49 42.58 13.86
CA PHE A 80 -1.16 42.65 14.45
C PHE A 80 -0.08 42.50 13.39
N MET A 81 1.03 43.16 13.62
CA MET A 81 2.24 43.16 12.79
C MET A 81 3.37 42.45 13.51
N LEU A 82 4.07 41.57 12.80
CA LEU A 82 5.26 40.89 13.28
C LEU A 82 6.51 41.79 13.15
N PRO A 83 7.59 41.52 13.90
CA PRO A 83 8.86 42.24 13.73
C PRO A 83 9.45 42.16 12.32
N THR A 84 9.05 41.14 11.54
CA THR A 84 9.42 40.97 10.12
C THR A 84 8.71 41.97 9.18
N GLY A 85 7.72 42.73 9.69
CA GLY A 85 6.88 43.64 8.91
C GLY A 85 5.61 43.00 8.34
N GLU A 86 5.43 41.68 8.47
CA GLU A 86 4.21 41.01 8.01
C GLU A 86 3.01 41.33 8.92
N GLU A 87 1.87 41.71 8.31
CA GLU A 87 0.63 42.02 9.02
C GLU A 87 -0.42 40.92 8.83
N TYR A 88 -1.09 40.60 9.95
CA TYR A 88 -2.10 39.56 10.06
C TYR A 88 -3.36 40.09 10.73
N LEU A 89 -4.48 39.49 10.38
CA LEU A 89 -5.81 39.76 10.93
C LEU A 89 -6.38 38.44 11.48
N VAL A 90 -6.66 38.41 12.77
CA VAL A 90 -7.44 37.33 13.38
C VAL A 90 -8.86 37.80 13.62
N ARG A 91 -9.84 37.07 13.08
CA ARG A 91 -11.27 37.33 13.25
C ARG A 91 -11.90 36.18 14.03
N ARG A 92 -12.61 36.49 15.10
CA ARG A 92 -13.42 35.54 15.87
C ARG A 92 -14.87 35.97 15.90
N VAL A 93 -15.76 35.00 15.67
CA VAL A 93 -17.21 35.18 15.74
C VAL A 93 -17.76 34.26 16.80
N ILE A 94 -18.37 34.84 17.83
CA ILE A 94 -18.97 34.14 18.96
C ILE A 94 -20.48 34.19 18.74
N ARG A 95 -21.14 33.03 18.71
CA ARG A 95 -22.60 32.93 18.55
C ARG A 95 -23.25 32.43 19.84
N ARG A 96 -24.44 32.94 20.17
CA ARG A 96 -25.25 32.42 21.29
C ARG A 96 -25.58 30.94 21.11
N LYS A 97 -25.76 30.52 19.86
CA LYS A 97 -25.97 29.12 19.47
C LYS A 97 -24.98 28.80 18.35
N GLY A 98 -24.17 27.75 18.53
CA GLY A 98 -23.20 27.29 17.53
C GLY A 98 -21.72 27.58 17.84
N GLY A 99 -21.40 28.05 19.05
CA GLY A 99 -20.02 28.18 19.52
C GLY A 99 -19.21 29.31 18.87
N THR A 100 -17.89 29.18 18.92
CA THR A 100 -16.94 30.20 18.46
C THR A 100 -16.19 29.71 17.21
N SER A 101 -16.26 30.47 16.12
CA SER A 101 -15.45 30.27 14.92
C SER A 101 -14.31 31.29 14.87
N ALA A 102 -13.17 30.91 14.28
CA ALA A 102 -12.02 31.81 14.11
C ALA A 102 -11.37 31.61 12.75
N GLU A 103 -10.84 32.70 12.19
CA GLU A 103 -10.04 32.72 10.98
C GLU A 103 -8.83 33.62 11.18
N LEU A 104 -7.68 33.20 10.66
CA LEU A 104 -6.46 33.98 10.58
C LEU A 104 -6.14 34.25 9.11
N ARG A 105 -5.93 35.52 8.77
CA ARG A 105 -5.60 35.96 7.42
C ARG A 105 -4.38 36.88 7.42
N LYS A 106 -3.68 36.96 6.30
CA LYS A 106 -2.72 38.04 6.04
C LYS A 106 -3.45 39.33 5.66
N ALA A 107 -2.75 40.47 5.73
CA ALA A 107 -3.32 41.77 5.34
C ALA A 107 -3.80 41.85 3.89
N ASP A 108 -3.25 41.04 2.98
CA ASP A 108 -3.70 40.91 1.59
C ASP A 108 -5.01 40.10 1.42
N GLY A 109 -5.55 39.55 2.52
CA GLY A 109 -6.76 38.74 2.54
C GLY A 109 -6.53 37.23 2.44
N THR A 110 -5.29 36.77 2.26
CA THR A 110 -4.96 35.35 2.15
C THR A 110 -5.29 34.60 3.45
N LEU A 111 -6.07 33.51 3.35
CA LEU A 111 -6.40 32.66 4.49
C LEU A 111 -5.20 31.80 4.90
N VAL A 112 -4.79 31.93 6.16
CA VAL A 112 -3.65 31.19 6.73
C VAL A 112 -4.15 29.95 7.48
N GLU A 113 -5.20 30.10 8.30
CA GLU A 113 -5.82 29.02 9.05
C GLU A 113 -7.27 29.41 9.41
N GLY A 114 -8.19 28.45 9.37
CA GLY A 114 -9.61 28.66 9.67
C GLY A 114 -10.39 27.36 9.92
N SER A 115 -9.69 26.22 10.04
CA SER A 115 -10.29 24.90 10.20
C SER A 115 -10.96 24.71 11.57
N THR A 116 -10.29 25.12 12.66
CA THR A 116 -10.87 25.15 14.00
C THR A 116 -10.37 26.35 14.80
N ALA A 117 -11.17 26.81 15.76
CA ALA A 117 -10.78 27.92 16.62
C ALA A 117 -9.52 27.65 17.47
N GLY A 118 -9.23 26.37 17.76
CA GLY A 118 -8.03 25.94 18.48
C GLY A 118 -6.76 26.03 17.63
N LYS A 119 -6.79 25.54 16.39
CA LYS A 119 -5.65 25.62 15.46
C LYS A 119 -5.29 27.07 15.12
N VAL A 120 -6.30 27.94 14.98
CA VAL A 120 -6.06 29.38 14.84
C VAL A 120 -5.31 29.95 16.05
N THR A 121 -5.69 29.56 17.27
CA THR A 121 -4.96 29.98 18.48
C THR A 121 -3.51 29.49 18.46
N GLU A 122 -3.26 28.22 18.16
CA GLU A 122 -1.91 27.65 18.10
C GLU A 122 -1.03 28.38 17.07
N MET A 123 -1.59 28.70 15.89
CA MET A 123 -0.88 29.46 14.86
C MET A 123 -0.58 30.89 15.33
N VAL A 124 -1.54 31.57 15.97
CA VAL A 124 -1.33 32.92 16.52
C VAL A 124 -0.25 32.91 17.61
N GLU A 125 -0.27 31.94 18.52
CA GLU A 125 0.77 31.78 19.56
C GLU A 125 2.15 31.57 18.95
N LYS A 126 2.24 30.76 17.88
CA LYS A 126 3.48 30.53 17.15
C LYS A 126 4.00 31.77 16.44
N LEU A 127 3.12 32.55 15.79
CA LEU A 127 3.49 33.79 15.09
C LEU A 127 3.93 34.88 16.07
N LEU A 128 3.23 35.03 17.20
CA LEU A 128 3.57 36.01 18.23
C LEU A 128 4.76 35.57 19.10
N GLY A 129 5.06 34.26 19.14
CA GLY A 129 6.08 33.69 20.03
C GLY A 129 5.69 33.74 21.51
N VAL A 130 4.41 33.94 21.82
CA VAL A 130 3.89 34.15 23.18
C VAL A 130 2.65 33.29 23.36
N SER A 131 2.63 32.42 24.38
CA SER A 131 1.44 31.65 24.74
C SER A 131 0.41 32.52 25.47
N TYR A 132 -0.86 32.10 25.50
CA TYR A 132 -1.90 32.79 26.26
C TYR A 132 -1.52 33.02 27.73
N GLU A 133 -0.97 32.01 28.41
CA GLU A 133 -0.61 32.10 29.83
C GLU A 133 0.47 33.15 30.06
N LEU A 134 1.39 33.29 29.10
CA LEU A 134 2.41 34.32 29.16
C LEU A 134 1.83 35.70 28.84
N PHE A 135 1.00 35.80 27.80
CA PHE A 135 0.30 37.03 27.46
C PHE A 135 -0.51 37.54 28.65
N GLU A 136 -1.31 36.68 29.29
CA GLU A 136 -2.14 37.02 30.45
C GLU A 136 -1.32 37.56 31.64
N ARG A 137 -0.08 37.09 31.82
CA ARG A 137 0.74 37.39 33.01
C ARG A 137 1.77 38.51 32.79
N ALA A 138 2.27 38.66 31.57
CA ALA A 138 3.39 39.56 31.26
C ALA A 138 3.00 40.73 30.35
N VAL A 139 1.98 40.55 29.50
CA VAL A 139 1.57 41.58 28.53
C VAL A 139 0.25 42.23 28.93
N TYR A 140 -0.71 41.41 29.38
CA TYR A 140 -2.01 41.83 29.85
C TYR A 140 -1.91 42.19 31.34
N SER A 141 -1.64 43.46 31.64
CA SER A 141 -1.64 43.93 33.03
C SER A 141 -3.07 43.98 33.56
N GLN A 142 -3.53 42.89 34.19
CA GLN A 142 -4.73 42.95 35.03
C GLN A 142 -4.51 43.97 36.17
N GLN A 143 -5.57 44.69 36.51
CA GLN A 143 -5.57 45.56 37.69
C GLN A 143 -5.26 44.69 38.92
N ASN A 144 -4.21 45.04 39.69
CA ASN A 144 -3.73 44.33 40.89
C ASN A 144 -3.05 42.95 40.70
N ARG A 145 -2.38 42.68 39.56
CA ARG A 145 -1.54 41.45 39.40
C ARG A 145 -0.09 41.67 38.95
N LEU A 146 0.41 42.91 38.98
CA LEU A 146 1.84 43.21 38.67
C LEU A 146 2.81 42.55 39.65
N ASP A 147 2.33 42.20 40.83
CA ASP A 147 3.02 41.45 41.88
C ASP A 147 3.09 39.93 41.60
N TYR A 148 2.48 39.41 40.54
CA TYR A 148 2.48 37.97 40.25
C TYR A 148 3.90 37.37 40.27
N PHE A 149 4.86 37.97 39.56
CA PHE A 149 6.25 37.51 39.58
C PHE A 149 6.91 37.68 40.96
N LEU A 150 6.49 38.68 41.75
CA LEU A 150 6.97 38.91 43.12
C LEU A 150 6.42 37.86 44.11
N LEU A 151 5.20 37.38 43.88
CA LEU A 151 4.52 36.36 44.69
C LEU A 151 4.98 34.93 44.41
N LEU A 152 5.55 34.66 43.22
CA LEU A 152 6.10 33.34 42.90
C LEU A 152 7.30 33.02 43.81
N SER A 153 7.37 31.75 44.25
CA SER A 153 8.58 31.24 44.91
C SER A 153 9.78 31.33 43.95
N PRO A 154 11.03 31.39 44.46
CA PRO A 154 12.22 31.47 43.60
C PRO A 154 12.27 30.36 42.53
N SER A 155 11.78 29.15 42.85
CA SER A 155 11.73 28.01 41.93
C SER A 155 10.70 28.21 40.81
N GLU A 156 9.48 28.63 41.16
CA GLU A 156 8.42 28.85 40.17
C GLU A 156 8.72 30.07 39.29
N ARG A 157 9.29 31.12 39.86
CA ARG A 157 9.76 32.29 39.13
C ARG A 157 10.82 31.90 38.11
N LYS A 158 11.82 31.12 38.53
CA LYS A 158 12.86 30.61 37.63
C LYS A 158 12.24 29.79 36.50
N LYS A 159 11.36 28.83 36.81
CA LYS A 159 10.68 28.03 35.77
C LYS A 159 9.93 28.90 34.77
N LYS A 160 9.22 29.94 35.24
CA LYS A 160 8.47 30.85 34.37
C LYS A 160 9.39 31.69 33.48
N ILE A 161 10.56 32.08 33.97
CA ILE A 161 11.61 32.76 33.20
C ILE A 161 12.24 31.80 32.18
N ASP A 162 12.48 30.54 32.56
CA ASP A 162 13.04 29.52 31.68
C ASP A 162 12.10 29.23 30.49
N GLU A 163 10.78 29.13 30.75
CA GLU A 163 9.73 29.04 29.71
C GLU A 163 9.72 30.27 28.79
N LEU A 164 9.89 31.46 29.38
CA LEU A 164 9.92 32.74 28.67
C LEU A 164 11.12 32.88 27.73
N THR A 165 12.26 32.34 28.15
CA THR A 165 13.54 32.43 27.43
C THR A 165 13.80 31.23 26.53
N GLY A 166 12.95 30.20 26.58
CA GLY A 166 13.13 28.95 25.84
C GLY A 166 14.26 28.07 26.40
N MET A 167 14.70 28.31 27.64
CA MET A 167 15.73 27.52 28.32
C MET A 167 15.23 26.12 28.71
N ASP A 168 13.92 25.96 28.86
CA ASP A 168 13.24 24.68 29.05
C ASP A 168 13.61 23.67 27.95
N ARG A 169 13.60 24.09 26.67
CA ARG A 169 13.99 23.25 25.52
C ARG A 169 15.45 22.86 25.54
N LEU A 170 16.32 23.77 26.00
CA LEU A 170 17.76 23.51 26.12
C LEU A 170 18.05 22.51 27.25
N GLU A 171 17.35 22.63 28.38
CA GLU A 171 17.49 21.71 29.50
C GLU A 171 16.96 20.31 29.16
N GLU A 172 15.84 20.21 28.44
CA GLU A 172 15.36 18.93 27.90
C GLU A 172 16.38 18.28 26.96
N ALA A 173 16.95 19.05 26.04
CA ALA A 173 17.98 18.57 25.11
C ALA A 173 19.21 18.06 25.88
N ARG A 174 19.66 18.81 26.89
CA ARG A 174 20.79 18.44 27.75
C ARG A 174 20.54 17.13 28.49
N GLN A 175 19.35 16.94 29.08
CA GLN A 175 19.00 15.71 29.79
C GLN A 175 18.99 14.50 28.85
N LYS A 176 18.42 14.65 27.65
CA LYS A 176 18.40 13.60 26.62
C LYS A 176 19.83 13.24 26.20
N LEU A 177 20.68 14.22 25.93
CA LEU A 177 22.10 13.98 25.58
C LEU A 177 22.87 13.28 26.70
N GLY A 178 22.65 13.67 27.96
CA GLY A 178 23.28 13.02 29.11
C GLY A 178 22.84 11.57 29.34
N SER A 179 21.58 11.25 29.07
CA SER A 179 21.08 9.87 29.10
C SER A 179 21.69 9.01 27.98
N LEU A 180 21.79 9.56 26.77
CA LEU A 180 22.38 8.89 25.61
C LEU A 180 23.88 8.61 25.82
N SER A 181 24.62 9.61 26.31
CA SER A 181 26.05 9.48 26.58
C SER A 181 26.33 8.34 27.57
N ARG A 182 25.57 8.26 28.67
CA ARG A 182 25.70 7.18 29.66
C ARG A 182 25.43 5.80 29.06
N ARG A 183 24.39 5.67 28.24
CA ARG A 183 24.05 4.42 27.56
C ARG A 183 25.17 3.96 26.63
N LEU A 184 25.71 4.85 25.80
CA LEU A 184 26.80 4.53 24.87
C LEU A 184 28.08 4.08 25.62
N LEU A 185 28.35 4.69 26.77
CA LEU A 185 29.50 4.34 27.60
C LEU A 185 29.38 2.93 28.21
N GLU A 186 28.19 2.54 28.66
CA GLU A 186 27.92 1.18 29.14
C GLU A 186 27.97 0.15 28.01
N GLU A 187 27.37 0.43 26.85
CA GLU A 187 27.47 -0.45 25.67
C GLU A 187 28.91 -0.66 25.21
N ALA A 188 29.76 0.37 25.28
CA ALA A 188 31.18 0.27 24.95
C ALA A 188 31.95 -0.61 25.95
N LYS A 189 31.68 -0.49 27.25
CA LYS A 189 32.28 -1.35 28.29
C LYS A 189 31.85 -2.81 28.13
N GLU A 190 30.58 -3.05 27.84
CA GLU A 190 30.04 -4.39 27.62
C GLU A 190 30.71 -5.06 26.41
N LYS A 191 30.81 -4.33 25.29
CA LYS A 191 31.53 -4.81 24.10
C LYS A 191 33.00 -5.07 24.37
N LYS A 192 33.68 -4.21 25.15
CA LYS A 192 35.07 -4.43 25.53
C LYS A 192 35.25 -5.71 26.35
N ARG A 193 34.37 -5.96 27.34
CA ARG A 193 34.38 -7.20 28.13
C ARG A 193 34.10 -8.45 27.28
N MET A 194 33.20 -8.37 26.30
CA MET A 194 32.95 -9.48 25.37
C MET A 194 34.18 -9.82 24.51
N VAL A 195 35.00 -8.83 24.16
CA VAL A 195 36.22 -9.01 23.38
C VAL A 195 37.38 -9.53 24.23
N GLU A 196 37.51 -9.07 25.47
CA GLU A 196 38.57 -9.51 26.39
C GLU A 196 38.36 -10.94 26.93
N GLY A 197 37.11 -11.42 27.00
CA GLY A 197 36.77 -12.75 27.53
C GLY A 197 36.79 -13.92 26.53
N ARG A 198 36.99 -13.68 25.24
CA ARG A 198 37.03 -14.73 24.20
C ARG A 198 38.45 -14.86 23.66
N ASP A 199 39.07 -16.01 23.90
CA ASP A 199 40.39 -16.36 23.36
C ASP A 199 40.40 -16.12 21.84
N ARG A 200 41.27 -15.23 21.37
CA ARG A 200 41.34 -14.75 19.98
C ARG A 200 41.40 -15.92 18.98
N GLY A 201 41.94 -17.06 19.38
CA GLY A 201 41.96 -18.29 18.59
C GLY A 201 40.58 -18.91 18.34
N THR A 202 39.65 -18.81 19.30
CA THR A 202 38.27 -19.33 19.13
C THR A 202 37.44 -18.47 18.19
N LEU A 203 37.59 -17.14 18.28
CA LEU A 203 36.92 -16.20 17.39
C LEU A 203 37.41 -16.32 15.94
N LEU A 204 38.71 -16.57 15.73
CA LEU A 204 39.27 -16.79 14.39
C LEU A 204 38.73 -18.07 13.75
N LYS A 205 38.64 -19.17 14.51
CA LYS A 205 38.03 -20.43 14.02
C LYS A 205 36.54 -20.25 13.67
N GLN A 206 35.79 -19.54 14.52
CA GLN A 206 34.38 -19.22 14.23
C GLN A 206 34.24 -18.35 12.98
N LEU A 207 35.16 -17.40 12.77
CA LEU A 207 35.16 -16.53 11.59
C LEU A 207 35.44 -17.32 10.30
N GLU A 208 36.38 -18.27 10.34
CA GLU A 208 36.67 -19.15 9.20
C GLU A 208 35.47 -20.07 8.89
N GLU A 209 34.85 -20.65 9.91
CA GLU A 209 33.65 -21.48 9.71
C GLU A 209 32.47 -20.69 9.16
N LEU A 210 32.28 -19.45 9.65
CA LEU A 210 31.28 -18.51 9.12
C LEU A 210 31.57 -18.11 7.67
N ARG A 211 32.84 -17.88 7.31
CA ARG A 211 33.22 -17.59 5.92
C ARG A 211 32.93 -18.77 5.00
N ARG A 212 33.22 -19.99 5.44
CA ARG A 212 32.91 -21.19 4.67
C ARG A 212 31.41 -21.38 4.46
N LYS A 213 30.62 -21.23 5.53
CA LYS A 213 29.14 -21.27 5.43
C LYS A 213 28.60 -20.18 4.51
N LYS A 214 29.15 -18.97 4.59
CA LYS A 214 28.79 -17.87 3.70
C LYS A 214 29.04 -18.21 2.23
N GLU A 215 30.20 -18.77 1.89
CA GLU A 215 30.50 -19.19 0.52
C GLU A 215 29.59 -20.32 0.03
N GLU A 216 29.27 -21.29 0.90
CA GLU A 216 28.31 -22.36 0.60
C GLU A 216 26.90 -21.79 0.34
N ASP A 217 26.45 -20.83 1.14
CA ASP A 217 25.16 -20.18 0.99
C ASP A 217 25.10 -19.23 -0.22
N GLU A 218 26.20 -18.53 -0.55
CA GLU A 218 26.32 -17.72 -1.76
C GLU A 218 26.21 -18.58 -3.03
N LYS A 219 26.80 -19.78 -3.03
CA LYS A 219 26.64 -20.75 -4.13
C LYS A 219 25.20 -21.24 -4.26
N ARG A 220 24.57 -21.65 -3.15
CA ARG A 220 23.16 -22.07 -3.13
C ARG A 220 22.23 -20.95 -3.61
N MET A 221 22.49 -19.71 -3.22
CA MET A 221 21.70 -18.56 -3.68
C MET A 221 21.84 -18.34 -5.19
N ALA A 222 23.06 -18.47 -5.74
CA ALA A 222 23.29 -18.38 -7.18
C ALA A 222 22.55 -19.50 -7.95
N GLU A 223 22.56 -20.72 -7.43
CA GLU A 223 21.81 -21.86 -7.99
C GLU A 223 20.29 -21.60 -7.96
N MET A 224 19.75 -21.17 -6.83
CA MET A 224 18.32 -20.84 -6.68
C MET A 224 17.90 -19.70 -7.63
N LYS A 225 18.72 -18.67 -7.79
CA LYS A 225 18.44 -17.55 -8.70
C LYS A 225 18.42 -18.01 -10.16
N HIS A 226 19.31 -18.92 -10.53
CA HIS A 226 19.32 -19.49 -11.87
C HIS A 226 18.08 -20.38 -12.11
N GLU A 227 17.65 -21.15 -11.11
CA GLU A 227 16.42 -21.94 -11.16
C GLU A 227 15.17 -21.07 -11.25
N GLU A 228 15.10 -19.99 -10.46
CA GLU A 228 14.03 -18.98 -10.51
C GLU A 228 13.93 -18.35 -11.90
N GLY A 229 15.07 -17.98 -12.51
CA GLY A 229 15.11 -17.48 -13.87
C GLY A 229 14.55 -18.47 -14.90
N ARG A 230 14.93 -19.76 -14.79
CA ARG A 230 14.38 -20.83 -15.65
C ARG A 230 12.88 -21.01 -15.46
N LEU A 231 12.40 -21.00 -14.22
CA LEU A 231 10.97 -21.14 -13.90
C LEU A 231 10.16 -19.94 -14.39
N SER A 232 10.70 -18.72 -14.27
CA SER A 232 10.08 -17.50 -14.80
C SER A 232 9.91 -17.56 -16.31
N SER A 233 10.95 -17.96 -17.05
CA SER A 233 10.86 -18.10 -18.51
C SER A 233 9.83 -19.16 -18.92
N ARG A 234 9.79 -20.30 -18.21
CA ARG A 234 8.76 -21.33 -18.46
C ARG A 234 7.35 -20.83 -18.15
N LEU A 235 7.18 -20.06 -17.07
CA LEU A 235 5.89 -19.47 -16.71
C LEU A 235 5.42 -18.50 -17.78
N GLU A 236 6.32 -17.68 -18.33
CA GLU A 236 5.99 -16.76 -19.42
C GLU A 236 5.61 -17.49 -20.71
N GLU A 237 6.32 -18.57 -21.06
CA GLU A 237 5.97 -19.43 -22.19
C GLU A 237 4.58 -20.06 -22.03
N VAL A 238 4.27 -20.58 -20.84
CA VAL A 238 2.96 -21.18 -20.55
C VAL A 238 1.85 -20.13 -20.58
N LYS A 239 2.10 -18.91 -20.07
CA LYS A 239 1.13 -17.80 -20.15
C LYS A 239 0.82 -17.42 -21.59
N ARG A 240 1.83 -17.31 -22.46
CA ARG A 240 1.61 -17.04 -23.89
C ARG A 240 0.77 -18.12 -24.55
N LYS A 241 1.07 -19.40 -24.29
CA LYS A 241 0.27 -20.52 -24.80
C LYS A 241 -1.17 -20.49 -24.29
N LEU A 242 -1.39 -20.07 -23.05
CA LEU A 242 -2.73 -19.93 -22.49
C LEU A 242 -3.51 -18.81 -23.20
N GLU A 243 -2.89 -17.65 -23.41
CA GLU A 243 -3.47 -16.53 -24.16
C GLU A 243 -3.84 -16.94 -25.60
N GLU A 244 -2.95 -17.66 -26.29
CA GLU A 244 -3.21 -18.22 -27.62
C GLU A 244 -4.41 -19.19 -27.62
N LEU A 245 -4.51 -20.06 -26.62
CA LEU A 245 -5.64 -20.99 -26.48
C LEU A 245 -6.95 -20.28 -26.16
N GLU A 246 -6.93 -19.24 -25.33
CA GLU A 246 -8.11 -18.42 -25.04
C GLU A 246 -8.59 -17.68 -26.30
N GLU A 247 -7.68 -17.12 -27.08
CA GLU A 247 -8.02 -16.46 -28.35
C GLU A 247 -8.60 -17.45 -29.35
N LEU A 248 -8.01 -18.65 -29.46
CA LEU A 248 -8.53 -19.72 -30.29
C LEU A 248 -9.93 -20.15 -29.83
N GLY A 249 -10.15 -20.28 -28.52
CA GLY A 249 -11.47 -20.56 -27.94
C GLY A 249 -12.51 -19.50 -28.31
N ARG A 250 -12.16 -18.22 -28.20
CA ARG A 250 -13.04 -17.11 -28.64
C ARG A 250 -13.31 -17.16 -30.15
N ARG A 251 -12.32 -17.54 -30.96
CA ARG A 251 -12.49 -17.68 -32.42
C ARG A 251 -13.43 -18.83 -32.76
N VAL A 252 -13.30 -19.97 -32.10
CA VAL A 252 -14.21 -21.12 -32.26
C VAL A 252 -15.64 -20.72 -31.88
N GLU A 253 -15.84 -19.99 -30.78
CA GLU A 253 -17.17 -19.55 -30.38
C GLU A 253 -17.79 -18.58 -31.40
N ARG A 254 -17.01 -17.63 -31.93
CA ARG A 254 -17.46 -16.75 -33.01
C ARG A 254 -17.86 -17.53 -34.27
N LEU A 255 -17.09 -18.56 -34.62
CA LEU A 255 -17.40 -19.41 -35.78
C LEU A 255 -18.68 -20.22 -35.55
N ARG A 256 -18.90 -20.75 -34.34
CA ARG A 256 -20.15 -21.44 -33.97
C ARG A 256 -21.37 -20.53 -34.04
N ILE A 257 -21.25 -19.28 -33.60
CA ILE A 257 -22.33 -18.29 -33.71
C ILE A 257 -22.64 -18.05 -35.19
N ARG A 258 -21.62 -17.80 -36.02
CA ARG A 258 -21.82 -17.63 -37.48
C ARG A 258 -22.40 -18.86 -38.15
N GLU A 259 -21.95 -20.05 -37.78
CA GLU A 259 -22.51 -21.31 -38.30
C GLU A 259 -24.01 -21.41 -38.01
N LYS A 260 -24.44 -21.05 -36.79
CA LYS A 260 -25.87 -20.99 -36.44
C LYS A 260 -26.62 -19.91 -37.21
N GLU A 261 -26.04 -18.73 -37.37
CA GLU A 261 -26.64 -17.62 -38.13
C GLU A 261 -26.81 -17.98 -39.62
N GLU A 262 -25.78 -18.57 -40.23
CA GLU A 262 -25.82 -19.02 -41.62
C GLU A 262 -26.75 -20.23 -41.78
N GLY A 263 -26.79 -21.16 -40.83
CA GLY A 263 -27.78 -22.25 -40.79
C GLY A 263 -29.22 -21.72 -40.76
N ALA A 264 -29.50 -20.73 -39.91
CA ALA A 264 -30.81 -20.07 -39.85
C ALA A 264 -31.13 -19.31 -41.16
N ARG A 265 -30.14 -18.67 -41.79
CA ARG A 265 -30.28 -18.05 -43.11
C ARG A 265 -30.60 -19.07 -44.19
N ILE A 266 -29.92 -20.21 -44.19
CA ILE A 266 -30.19 -21.31 -45.14
C ILE A 266 -31.63 -21.81 -44.94
N GLU A 267 -32.07 -22.04 -43.71
CA GLU A 267 -33.47 -22.43 -43.43
C GLU A 267 -34.48 -21.38 -43.90
N GLN A 268 -34.18 -20.09 -43.68
CA GLN A 268 -35.01 -18.99 -44.13
C GLN A 268 -35.06 -18.91 -45.67
N LEU A 269 -33.90 -19.02 -46.33
CA LEU A 269 -33.80 -19.05 -47.79
C LEU A 269 -34.50 -20.29 -48.36
N GLN A 270 -34.40 -21.45 -47.71
CA GLN A 270 -35.16 -22.65 -48.09
C GLN A 270 -36.66 -22.43 -47.98
N LYS A 271 -37.15 -21.81 -46.90
CA LYS A 271 -38.56 -21.42 -46.77
C LYS A 271 -38.98 -20.42 -47.84
N GLN A 272 -38.18 -19.40 -48.10
CA GLN A 272 -38.42 -18.44 -49.17
C GLN A 272 -38.41 -19.08 -50.54
N LEU A 273 -37.54 -20.07 -50.77
CA LEU A 273 -37.45 -20.84 -52.00
C LEU A 273 -38.66 -21.77 -52.14
N GLU A 274 -39.18 -22.34 -51.05
CA GLU A 274 -40.41 -23.12 -51.06
C GLU A 274 -41.66 -22.25 -51.26
N GLU A 275 -41.71 -21.07 -50.63
CA GLU A 275 -42.72 -20.04 -50.91
C GLU A 275 -42.62 -19.52 -52.35
N MET A 276 -41.41 -19.32 -52.88
CA MET A 276 -41.19 -18.93 -54.26
C MET A 276 -41.57 -20.06 -55.20
N LYS A 277 -41.23 -21.33 -54.94
CA LYS A 277 -41.74 -22.50 -55.69
C LYS A 277 -43.26 -22.55 -55.70
N SER A 278 -43.90 -22.26 -54.57
CA SER A 278 -45.37 -22.17 -54.48
C SER A 278 -45.94 -21.03 -55.33
N LYS A 279 -45.20 -19.92 -55.48
CA LYS A 279 -45.54 -18.77 -56.34
C LYS A 279 -45.12 -18.99 -57.81
N LEU A 280 -44.09 -19.79 -58.07
CA LEU A 280 -43.49 -20.17 -59.36
C LEU A 280 -44.13 -21.43 -59.97
N GLY A 281 -45.32 -21.82 -59.50
CA GLY A 281 -46.29 -22.53 -60.33
C GLY A 281 -46.73 -21.74 -61.59
N ARG A 282 -46.11 -20.59 -61.88
CA ARG A 282 -46.35 -19.74 -63.06
C ARG A 282 -45.02 -19.24 -63.68
N ILE A 283 -44.44 -20.10 -64.53
CA ILE A 283 -43.82 -19.78 -65.85
C ILE A 283 -42.46 -19.02 -65.87
N SER A 284 -41.40 -19.74 -66.29
CA SER A 284 -40.27 -19.32 -67.17
C SER A 284 -38.91 -18.76 -66.66
N ASP A 285 -38.37 -19.21 -65.51
CA ASP A 285 -36.94 -19.00 -65.14
C ASP A 285 -36.19 -20.30 -64.76
N LEU A 286 -36.78 -21.47 -65.06
CA LEU A 286 -36.33 -22.79 -64.60
C LEU A 286 -35.02 -23.28 -65.26
N GLU A 287 -34.72 -22.92 -66.51
CA GLU A 287 -33.59 -23.50 -67.24
C GLU A 287 -32.22 -22.94 -66.81
N VAL A 288 -32.17 -21.68 -66.38
CA VAL A 288 -30.91 -21.04 -65.92
C VAL A 288 -30.54 -21.52 -64.52
N LEU A 289 -31.53 -21.64 -63.63
CA LEU A 289 -31.35 -22.15 -62.26
C LEU A 289 -31.10 -23.67 -62.23
N GLU A 290 -31.62 -24.45 -63.18
CA GLU A 290 -31.23 -25.86 -63.34
C GLU A 290 -29.74 -26.02 -63.64
N ARG A 291 -29.15 -25.12 -64.44
CA ARG A 291 -27.73 -25.18 -64.80
C ARG A 291 -26.83 -24.92 -63.60
N GLU A 292 -27.15 -23.87 -62.84
CA GLU A 292 -26.41 -23.52 -61.62
C GLU A 292 -26.59 -24.56 -60.51
N GLY A 293 -27.79 -25.17 -60.41
CA GLY A 293 -28.05 -26.29 -59.51
C GLY A 293 -27.23 -27.54 -59.83
N ARG A 294 -27.08 -27.90 -61.12
CA ARG A 294 -26.24 -29.03 -61.54
C ARG A 294 -24.75 -28.79 -61.26
N GLU A 295 -24.27 -27.55 -61.39
CA GLU A 295 -22.89 -27.17 -61.04
C GLU A 295 -22.65 -27.34 -59.53
N ALA A 296 -23.58 -26.86 -58.70
CA ALA A 296 -23.51 -26.99 -57.24
C ALA A 296 -23.63 -28.45 -56.76
N GLU A 297 -24.47 -29.28 -57.40
CA GLU A 297 -24.55 -30.71 -57.12
C GLU A 297 -23.25 -31.44 -57.48
N ARG A 298 -22.56 -31.05 -58.56
CA ARG A 298 -21.27 -31.64 -58.92
C ARG A 298 -20.21 -31.35 -57.85
N ILE A 299 -20.11 -30.10 -57.40
CA ILE A 299 -19.16 -29.71 -56.33
C ILE A 299 -19.49 -30.45 -55.02
N LEU A 300 -20.78 -30.60 -54.69
CA LEU A 300 -21.20 -31.36 -53.50
C LEU A 300 -20.88 -32.87 -53.63
N SER A 301 -21.00 -33.44 -54.83
CA SER A 301 -20.61 -34.83 -55.10
C SER A 301 -19.11 -35.04 -54.89
N GLU A 302 -18.27 -34.13 -55.39
CA GLU A 302 -16.82 -34.18 -55.19
C GLU A 302 -16.45 -34.06 -53.70
N ALA A 303 -17.11 -33.19 -52.96
CA ALA A 303 -16.92 -33.06 -51.51
C ALA A 303 -17.36 -34.32 -50.74
N ARG A 304 -18.43 -35.00 -51.18
CA ARG A 304 -18.89 -36.28 -50.60
C ARG A 304 -17.95 -37.44 -50.91
N GLU A 305 -17.38 -37.49 -52.11
CA GLU A 305 -16.36 -38.49 -52.45
C GLU A 305 -15.09 -38.29 -51.61
N GLU A 306 -14.74 -37.04 -51.31
CA GLU A 306 -13.64 -36.70 -50.40
C GLU A 306 -13.93 -37.07 -48.95
N GLU A 307 -15.18 -36.90 -48.48
CA GLU A 307 -15.64 -37.39 -47.17
C GLU A 307 -15.59 -38.93 -47.09
N GLU A 308 -16.08 -39.63 -48.12
CA GLU A 308 -16.06 -41.09 -48.18
C GLU A 308 -14.61 -41.61 -48.18
N ARG A 309 -13.69 -40.92 -48.86
CA ARG A 309 -12.25 -41.21 -48.81
C ARG A 309 -11.67 -41.07 -47.40
N LEU A 310 -11.95 -39.97 -46.71
CA LEU A 310 -11.50 -39.77 -45.32
C LEU A 310 -12.13 -40.79 -44.35
N ARG A 311 -13.37 -41.22 -44.63
CA ARG A 311 -14.05 -42.26 -43.86
C ARG A 311 -13.42 -43.64 -44.06
N LEU A 312 -13.02 -43.97 -45.27
CA LEU A 312 -12.26 -45.20 -45.55
C LEU A 312 -10.87 -45.16 -44.87
N GLU A 313 -10.21 -44.00 -44.82
CA GLU A 313 -8.97 -43.84 -44.06
C GLU A 313 -9.19 -44.07 -42.56
N LEU A 314 -10.28 -43.55 -41.98
CA LEU A 314 -10.65 -43.80 -40.59
C LEU A 314 -10.87 -45.30 -40.34
N LEU A 315 -11.56 -46.00 -41.24
CA LEU A 315 -11.77 -47.44 -41.16
C LEU A 315 -10.45 -48.23 -41.24
N SER A 316 -9.48 -47.74 -42.01
CA SER A 316 -8.14 -48.31 -42.09
C SER A 316 -7.36 -48.14 -40.77
N LEU A 317 -7.50 -46.98 -40.12
CA LEU A 317 -6.91 -46.71 -38.80
C LEU A 317 -7.57 -47.57 -37.71
N GLU A 318 -8.88 -47.77 -37.77
CA GLU A 318 -9.60 -48.68 -36.86
C GLU A 318 -9.14 -50.14 -37.03
N ARG A 319 -8.95 -50.61 -38.26
CA ARG A 319 -8.35 -51.94 -38.51
C ARG A 319 -6.94 -52.04 -37.92
N ARG A 320 -6.14 -50.97 -38.03
CA ARG A 320 -4.78 -50.90 -37.49
C ARG A 320 -4.77 -50.89 -35.94
N VAL A 321 -5.77 -50.29 -35.31
CA VAL A 321 -6.01 -50.41 -33.86
C VAL A 321 -6.44 -51.84 -33.51
N GLY A 322 -7.26 -52.48 -34.35
CA GLY A 322 -7.64 -53.89 -34.20
C GLY A 322 -6.44 -54.84 -34.23
N THR A 323 -5.50 -54.65 -35.16
CA THR A 323 -4.26 -55.44 -35.23
C THR A 323 -3.37 -55.20 -34.02
N LEU A 324 -3.22 -53.96 -33.57
CA LEU A 324 -2.45 -53.65 -32.34
C LEU A 324 -3.08 -54.27 -31.08
N ARG A 325 -4.42 -54.35 -31.01
CA ARG A 325 -5.12 -55.06 -29.93
C ARG A 325 -4.92 -56.58 -30.00
N ALA A 326 -4.83 -57.15 -31.20
CA ALA A 326 -4.55 -58.57 -31.38
C ALA A 326 -3.10 -58.91 -31.00
N GLU A 327 -2.13 -58.09 -31.38
CA GLU A 327 -0.73 -58.21 -30.94
C GLU A 327 -0.60 -58.09 -29.42
N LEU A 328 -1.38 -57.20 -28.80
CA LEU A 328 -1.42 -57.08 -27.33
C LEU A 328 -1.94 -58.38 -26.68
N ARG A 329 -2.99 -58.99 -27.22
CA ARG A 329 -3.51 -60.30 -26.75
C ARG A 329 -2.49 -61.42 -26.93
N GLU A 330 -1.81 -61.47 -28.06
CA GLU A 330 -0.74 -62.45 -28.31
C GLU A 330 0.42 -62.29 -27.31
N ARG A 331 0.78 -61.05 -26.97
CA ARG A 331 1.81 -60.76 -25.96
C ARG A 331 1.35 -61.15 -24.56
N GLU A 332 0.07 -60.98 -24.24
CA GLU A 332 -0.52 -61.44 -22.96
C GLU A 332 -0.57 -62.97 -22.86
N GLU A 333 -0.89 -63.68 -23.94
CA GLU A 333 -0.85 -65.14 -23.99
C GLU A 333 0.59 -65.67 -23.88
N ARG A 334 1.54 -65.05 -24.59
CA ARG A 334 2.98 -65.36 -24.42
C ARG A 334 3.46 -65.08 -23.02
N ARG A 335 2.94 -64.04 -22.34
CA ARG A 335 3.23 -63.77 -20.92
C ARG A 335 2.70 -64.90 -20.05
N LYS A 336 1.45 -65.35 -20.23
CA LYS A 336 0.88 -66.48 -19.49
C LYS A 336 1.60 -67.80 -19.76
N GLU A 337 2.07 -68.03 -20.98
CA GLU A 337 2.87 -69.20 -21.33
C GLU A 337 4.28 -69.15 -20.71
N LEU A 338 4.91 -67.96 -20.69
CA LEU A 338 6.15 -67.72 -19.95
C LEU A 338 5.96 -67.93 -18.44
N GLU A 339 4.86 -67.47 -17.85
CA GLU A 339 4.50 -67.72 -16.45
C GLU A 339 4.30 -69.23 -16.18
N ARG A 340 3.71 -69.98 -17.11
CA ARG A 340 3.60 -71.45 -17.04
C ARG A 340 4.96 -72.15 -17.14
N ARG A 341 5.84 -71.69 -18.03
CA ARG A 341 7.21 -72.21 -18.17
C ARG A 341 8.10 -71.83 -16.98
N VAL A 342 7.86 -70.68 -16.36
CA VAL A 342 8.51 -70.30 -15.09
C VAL A 342 8.05 -71.23 -13.98
N ARG A 343 6.74 -71.53 -13.84
CA ARG A 343 6.27 -72.55 -12.88
C ARG A 343 6.81 -73.96 -13.13
N GLU A 344 6.92 -74.38 -14.39
CA GLU A 344 7.56 -75.66 -14.75
C GLU A 344 9.07 -75.66 -14.47
N LYS A 345 9.75 -74.51 -14.63
CA LYS A 345 11.16 -74.34 -14.30
C LYS A 345 11.41 -74.21 -12.81
N GLU A 346 10.59 -73.53 -12.03
CA GLU A 346 10.63 -73.52 -10.56
C GLU A 346 10.35 -74.92 -9.99
N GLY A 347 9.47 -75.70 -10.63
CA GLY A 347 9.29 -77.13 -10.32
C GLY A 347 10.52 -77.99 -10.65
N LYS A 348 11.28 -77.64 -11.71
CA LYS A 348 12.54 -78.31 -12.09
C LYS A 348 13.77 -77.79 -11.34
N GLU A 349 13.76 -76.56 -10.85
CA GLU A 349 14.82 -75.92 -10.08
C GLU A 349 14.76 -76.42 -8.63
N ARG A 350 13.56 -76.57 -8.04
CA ARG A 350 13.38 -77.37 -6.81
C ARG A 350 13.87 -78.81 -6.96
N TRP A 351 13.76 -79.39 -8.16
CA TRP A 351 14.31 -80.71 -8.49
C TRP A 351 15.83 -80.71 -8.77
N LEU A 352 16.44 -79.58 -9.16
CA LEU A 352 17.87 -79.43 -9.49
C LEU A 352 18.73 -78.89 -8.32
N GLU A 353 18.17 -78.10 -7.41
CA GLU A 353 18.79 -77.77 -6.12
C GLU A 353 19.00 -79.06 -5.28
N GLU A 354 18.16 -80.08 -5.50
CA GLU A 354 18.35 -81.45 -4.99
C GLU A 354 19.56 -82.18 -5.64
N LYS A 355 20.19 -81.62 -6.71
CA LYS A 355 21.20 -82.30 -7.55
C LYS A 355 22.57 -81.59 -7.73
N GLY A 356 22.75 -80.28 -7.45
CA GLY A 356 24.05 -79.59 -7.15
C GLY A 356 24.92 -79.00 -8.30
N ALA A 357 25.03 -77.66 -8.41
CA ALA A 357 25.92 -76.91 -9.34
C ALA A 357 26.20 -75.43 -8.89
N ARG A 358 26.83 -75.14 -7.75
CA ARG A 358 28.28 -74.90 -7.50
C ARG A 358 28.97 -73.76 -8.25
N GLU A 359 29.50 -72.85 -7.41
CA GLU A 359 30.90 -72.41 -7.42
C GLU A 359 31.47 -72.17 -8.81
N LEU A 360 31.24 -70.99 -9.39
CA LEU A 360 32.23 -70.51 -10.34
C LEU A 360 32.40 -69.02 -10.21
N PRO A 361 33.63 -68.63 -9.99
CA PRO A 361 33.89 -68.08 -8.70
C PRO A 361 34.60 -66.79 -8.96
N SER A 362 35.05 -66.29 -7.83
CA SER A 362 36.40 -65.82 -7.76
C SER A 362 36.59 -64.56 -8.56
N ARG A 363 37.84 -64.19 -8.58
CA ARG A 363 38.37 -63.75 -9.82
C ARG A 363 37.70 -62.48 -10.31
N LEU A 364 38.11 -61.36 -9.80
CA LEU A 364 39.51 -61.10 -9.79
C LEU A 364 39.48 -59.71 -9.23
N GLU A 365 39.93 -59.52 -8.01
CA GLU A 365 41.38 -59.38 -7.77
C GLU A 365 41.97 -58.13 -8.41
N GLU A 366 41.36 -57.52 -9.40
CA GLU A 366 42.18 -56.78 -10.34
C GLU A 366 42.01 -55.30 -10.28
N THR A 367 41.19 -54.82 -9.37
CA THR A 367 41.06 -53.39 -9.15
C THR A 367 41.42 -53.01 -7.71
N GLY A 368 42.52 -53.46 -7.09
CA GLY A 368 43.82 -53.81 -7.67
C GLY A 368 44.62 -52.57 -8.07
N LYS A 369 44.06 -51.74 -8.95
CA LYS A 369 44.84 -50.69 -9.64
C LYS A 369 44.57 -49.26 -9.18
N ARG A 370 43.71 -49.06 -8.17
CA ARG A 370 43.65 -47.81 -7.40
C ARG A 370 44.62 -47.79 -6.22
N MET A 371 45.48 -48.80 -6.17
CA MET A 371 46.90 -48.53 -6.08
C MET A 371 47.31 -47.21 -6.74
N GLU A 372 48.43 -46.75 -6.24
CA GLU A 372 49.40 -45.92 -6.94
C GLU A 372 49.25 -44.43 -6.79
N GLU A 373 48.19 -43.77 -7.23
CA GLU A 373 48.36 -42.32 -7.39
C GLU A 373 47.59 -41.45 -6.39
N VAL A 374 46.91 -42.08 -5.42
CA VAL A 374 46.85 -41.57 -4.04
C VAL A 374 48.27 -41.40 -3.47
N GLY A 375 49.25 -42.16 -3.97
CA GLY A 375 50.64 -41.90 -3.69
C GLY A 375 51.18 -40.82 -4.62
N LYS A 376 51.09 -39.54 -4.29
CA LYS A 376 51.63 -38.53 -5.22
C LYS A 376 51.20 -37.08 -4.97
N GLU A 377 49.93 -36.83 -4.63
CA GLU A 377 49.53 -35.55 -4.00
C GLU A 377 49.93 -35.51 -2.53
N LEU A 378 51.11 -36.08 -2.25
CA LEU A 378 52.19 -35.37 -1.57
C LEU A 378 51.67 -34.08 -0.93
N ALA A 379 51.35 -34.17 0.34
CA ALA A 379 52.38 -33.97 1.36
C ALA A 379 52.99 -32.55 1.37
N ARG A 380 52.23 -31.53 0.95
CA ARG A 380 52.31 -30.16 1.45
C ARG A 380 50.90 -29.55 1.38
N VAL A 381 50.06 -29.58 2.41
CA VAL A 381 50.28 -29.36 3.86
C VAL A 381 50.46 -30.63 4.66
#